data_AF-A0A842Y908-F1
#
_entry.id   AF-A0A842Y908-F1
#
_cell.length_a   1.000
_cell.length_b   1.000
_cell.length_c   1.000
_cell.angle_alpha   90.00
_cell.angle_beta   90.00
_cell.angle_gamma   90.00
#
_symmetry.space_group_name_H-M   'P 1'
#
loop_
_entity.id
_entity.type
_entity.pdbx_description
1 polymer ?
#
loop_
_entity_poly.entity_id
_entity_poly.type
_entity_poly.pdbx_seq_one_letter_code
_entity_poly.pdbx_strand_id
1 'polypeptide(L)'
;MRKNEVFHSTVGLLVDFLKTLPQDLPVLTSGYENGFENFYEPGIIKVKHGPENPYYDGEFQVAGDGDEETFDVVVIRRMVRDE
;
A
#
# COMPACT_ATOMS: atom_id res chain seq x y z
N MET A 1 19.10 -15.04 5.18
CA MET A 1 18.25 -14.43 4.13
C MET A 1 18.66 -12.97 3.96
N ARG A 2 18.77 -12.46 2.72
CA ARG A 2 19.09 -11.03 2.52
C ARG A 2 17.82 -10.21 2.86
N LYS A 3 17.98 -9.15 3.65
CA LYS A 3 16.92 -8.32 4.24
C LYS A 3 16.05 -7.52 3.23
N ASN A 4 16.05 -7.83 1.93
CA ASN A 4 15.73 -6.83 0.88
C ASN A 4 14.78 -7.25 -0.29
N GLU A 5 14.04 -8.35 -0.25
CA GLU A 5 13.13 -8.72 -1.37
C GLU A 5 11.63 -8.53 -1.10
N VAL A 6 11.28 -7.87 0.00
CA VAL A 6 9.89 -7.71 0.44
C VAL A 6 9.15 -6.61 -0.34
N PHE A 7 9.87 -5.64 -0.93
CA PHE A 7 9.27 -4.56 -1.72
C PHE A 7 9.58 -4.72 -3.19
N HIS A 8 8.53 -4.73 -4.02
CA HIS A 8 8.66 -4.85 -5.46
C HIS A 8 8.69 -3.49 -6.19
N SER A 9 8.39 -2.38 -5.50
CA SER A 9 8.39 -1.04 -6.08
C SER A 9 8.75 0.03 -5.05
N THR A 10 9.12 1.22 -5.52
CA THR A 10 9.43 2.41 -4.71
C THR A 10 8.65 3.62 -5.24
N VAL A 11 8.56 4.70 -4.45
CA VAL A 11 7.94 5.96 -4.90
C VAL A 11 8.64 6.50 -6.14
N GLY A 12 9.98 6.39 -6.23
CA GLY A 12 10.73 6.83 -7.41
C GLY A 12 10.33 6.08 -8.68
N LEU A 13 10.28 4.75 -8.62
CA LEU A 13 9.84 3.91 -9.75
C LEU A 13 8.40 4.19 -10.15
N LEU A 14 7.51 4.40 -9.17
CA LEU A 14 6.12 4.78 -9.43
C LEU A 14 6.04 6.13 -10.14
N VAL A 15 6.76 7.15 -9.65
CA VAL A 15 6.78 8.49 -10.26
C VAL A 15 7.28 8.43 -11.69
N ASP A 16 8.36 7.68 -11.94
CA ASP A 16 8.91 7.54 -13.29
C ASP A 16 7.92 6.87 -14.25
N PHE A 17 7.19 5.85 -13.79
CA PHE A 17 6.10 5.25 -14.56
C PHE A 17 4.94 6.24 -14.78
N LEU A 18 4.46 6.93 -13.75
CA LEU A 18 3.33 7.86 -13.85
C LEU A 18 3.58 9.02 -14.81
N LYS A 19 4.83 9.48 -14.93
CA LYS A 19 5.23 10.50 -15.93
C LYS A 19 5.05 10.04 -17.38
N THR A 20 4.95 8.74 -17.64
CA THR A 20 4.74 8.19 -18.99
C THR A 20 3.28 8.16 -19.42
N LEU A 21 2.34 8.35 -18.49
CA LEU A 21 0.90 8.32 -18.74
C LEU A 21 0.34 9.73 -19.02
N PRO A 22 -0.85 9.86 -19.66
CA PRO A 22 -1.56 11.14 -19.68
C PRO A 22 -1.87 11.61 -18.25
N GLN A 23 -1.51 12.87 -17.94
CA GLN A 23 -1.48 13.39 -16.57
C GLN A 23 -2.86 13.78 -16.02
N ASP A 24 -3.90 13.71 -16.84
CA ASP A 24 -5.29 14.00 -16.51
C ASP A 24 -6.15 12.74 -16.28
N LEU A 25 -5.56 11.54 -16.39
CA LEU A 25 -6.28 10.30 -16.15
C LEU A 25 -6.66 10.14 -14.66
N PRO A 26 -7.91 9.76 -14.36
CA PRO A 26 -8.31 9.42 -12.99
C PRO A 26 -7.61 8.14 -12.54
N VAL A 27 -7.25 8.11 -11.25
CA VAL A 27 -6.65 6.93 -10.60
C VAL A 27 -7.68 6.32 -9.66
N LEU A 28 -7.84 5.00 -9.72
CA LEU A 28 -8.65 4.23 -8.79
C LEU A 28 -7.81 3.10 -8.19
N THR A 29 -8.20 2.62 -7.02
CA THR A 29 -7.58 1.45 -6.39
C THR A 29 -8.47 0.22 -6.55
N SER A 30 -7.88 -0.98 -6.49
CA SER A 30 -8.65 -2.23 -6.57
C SER A 30 -9.63 -2.33 -5.41
N GLY A 31 -10.86 -2.75 -5.71
CA GLY A 31 -11.77 -3.24 -4.68
C GLY A 31 -11.26 -4.57 -4.08
N TYR A 32 -11.81 -4.95 -2.92
CA TYR A 32 -11.41 -6.20 -2.24
C TYR A 32 -11.97 -7.44 -2.93
N GLU A 33 -13.26 -7.45 -3.28
CA GLU A 33 -13.89 -8.60 -3.94
C GLU A 33 -13.94 -8.44 -5.47
N ASN A 34 -14.17 -7.22 -5.96
CA ASN A 34 -14.21 -6.88 -7.38
C ASN A 34 -14.22 -5.35 -7.58
N GLY A 35 -14.13 -4.90 -8.83
CA GLY A 35 -14.29 -3.51 -9.21
C GLY A 35 -13.16 -2.59 -8.75
N PHE A 36 -13.45 -1.29 -8.70
CA PHE A 36 -12.52 -0.24 -8.33
C PHE A 36 -13.17 0.75 -7.37
N GLU A 37 -12.39 1.27 -6.43
CA GLU A 37 -12.82 2.26 -5.45
C GLU A 37 -11.94 3.51 -5.55
N ASN A 38 -12.49 4.64 -5.10
CA ASN A 38 -11.65 5.80 -4.80
C ASN A 38 -10.76 5.49 -3.59
N PHE A 39 -9.73 6.31 -3.38
CA PHE A 39 -8.82 6.18 -2.23
C PHE A 39 -8.76 7.48 -1.44
N TYR A 40 -8.54 7.37 -0.13
CA TYR A 40 -8.19 8.51 0.70
C TYR A 40 -6.83 9.07 0.28
N GLU A 41 -6.55 10.33 0.61
CA GLU A 41 -5.24 10.93 0.35
C GLU A 41 -4.09 9.99 0.75
N PRO A 42 -3.13 9.70 -0.16
CA PRO A 42 -2.01 8.84 0.14
C PRO A 42 -1.22 9.38 1.33
N GLY A 43 -0.79 8.48 2.22
CA GLY A 43 -0.08 8.85 3.43
C GLY A 43 1.12 7.96 3.68
N ILE A 44 2.07 8.47 4.45
CA ILE A 44 3.16 7.68 5.00
C ILE A 44 2.67 7.09 6.32
N ILE A 45 2.69 5.76 6.44
CA ILE A 45 2.37 5.05 7.68
C ILE A 45 3.53 4.15 8.08
N LYS A 46 3.61 3.83 9.37
CA LYS A 46 4.55 2.86 9.90
C LYS A 46 3.89 1.48 9.94
N VAL A 47 4.57 0.47 9.40
CA VAL A 47 4.06 -0.91 9.32
C VAL A 47 5.09 -1.91 9.83
N LYS A 48 4.61 -3.13 10.09
CA LYS A 48 5.42 -4.33 10.32
C LYS A 48 5.15 -5.37 9.25
N HIS A 49 6.14 -6.22 9.00
CA HIS A 49 6.04 -7.35 8.08
C HIS A 49 5.63 -8.61 8.84
N GLY A 50 4.48 -9.19 8.50
CA GLY A 50 3.92 -10.41 9.08
C GLY A 50 3.67 -11.45 7.99
N PRO A 51 4.70 -12.16 7.49
CA PRO A 51 4.57 -13.09 6.36
C PRO A 51 3.66 -14.29 6.64
N GLU A 52 3.45 -14.62 7.91
CA GLU A 52 2.57 -15.72 8.35
C GLU A 52 1.10 -15.29 8.52
N ASN A 53 0.77 -14.03 8.22
CA ASN A 53 -0.60 -13.56 8.37
C ASN A 53 -1.55 -14.27 7.40
N PRO A 54 -2.81 -14.51 7.80
CA PRO A 54 -3.83 -14.97 6.89
C PRO A 54 -4.00 -14.05 5.68
N TYR A 55 -4.36 -14.62 4.53
CA TYR A 55 -4.51 -13.88 3.29
C TYR A 55 -5.50 -12.70 3.36
N TYR A 56 -6.48 -12.77 4.26
CA TYR A 56 -7.49 -11.72 4.46
C TYR A 56 -6.98 -10.53 5.29
N ASP A 57 -5.93 -10.72 6.10
CA ASP A 57 -5.29 -9.65 6.87
C ASP A 57 -4.20 -8.96 6.04
N GLY A 58 -3.54 -9.72 5.16
CA GLY A 58 -2.43 -9.23 4.33
C GLY A 58 -1.07 -9.30 5.03
N GLU A 59 -0.02 -9.24 4.22
CA GLU A 59 1.37 -9.46 4.66
C GLU A 59 1.93 -8.30 5.52
N PHE A 60 1.38 -7.11 5.41
CA PHE A 60 1.83 -5.91 6.12
C PHE A 60 0.73 -5.34 7.00
N GLN A 61 1.06 -5.07 8.26
CA GLN A 61 0.11 -4.57 9.26
C GLN A 61 0.56 -3.20 9.78
N VAL A 62 -0.40 -2.34 10.13
CA VAL A 62 -0.09 -1.09 10.84
C VAL A 62 0.65 -1.43 12.12
N ALA A 63 1.79 -0.77 12.35
CA ALA A 63 2.57 -0.98 13.55
C ALA A 63 1.86 -0.39 14.77
N GLY A 64 1.75 -1.17 15.84
CA GLY A 64 1.29 -0.73 17.14
C GLY A 64 2.44 -0.35 18.07
N ASP A 65 2.08 0.15 19.25
CA ASP A 65 3.05 0.47 20.30
C ASP A 65 3.79 -0.80 20.76
N GLY A 66 5.12 -0.74 20.73
CA GLY A 66 5.98 -1.86 21.11
C GLY A 66 6.33 -2.83 19.99
N ASP A 67 5.84 -2.61 18.76
CA ASP A 67 6.28 -3.40 17.61
C ASP A 67 7.74 -3.07 17.23
N GLU A 68 8.57 -4.11 17.12
CA GLU A 68 9.95 -4.03 16.66
C GLU A 68 10.04 -4.25 15.13
N GLU A 69 11.19 -3.92 14.53
CA GLU A 69 11.46 -4.08 13.09
C GLU A 69 10.45 -3.41 12.13
N THR A 70 9.94 -2.26 12.54
CA THR A 70 8.99 -1.47 11.75
C THR A 70 9.67 -0.58 10.70
N PHE A 71 8.92 -0.19 9.67
CA PHE A 71 9.40 0.69 8.61
C PHE A 71 8.27 1.54 8.04
N ASP A 72 8.62 2.67 7.42
CA ASP A 72 7.67 3.60 6.84
C ASP A 72 7.37 3.26 5.37
N VAL A 73 6.10 3.32 4.99
CA VAL A 73 5.63 3.05 3.62
C VAL A 73 4.62 4.09 3.18
N VAL A 74 4.58 4.39 1.88
CA VAL A 74 3.46 5.12 1.27
C VAL A 74 2.31 4.14 1.04
N VAL A 75 1.14 4.43 1.59
CA VAL A 75 -0.06 3.59 1.44
C VAL A 75 -1.15 4.33 0.67
N ILE A 76 -1.79 3.60 -0.24
CA ILE A 76 -3.03 4.02 -0.93
C ILE A 76 -4.17 3.22 -0.32
N ARG A 77 -5.02 3.87 0.48
CA ARG A 77 -6.13 3.21 1.19
C ARG A 77 -7.43 3.41 0.44
N ARG A 78 -8.12 2.31 0.11
CA ARG A 78 -9.48 2.38 -0.45
C ARG A 78 -10.40 3.14 0.49
N MET A 79 -11.28 3.97 -0.06
CA MET A 79 -12.42 4.51 0.68
C MET A 79 -13.43 3.40 0.87
N VAL A 80 -13.89 3.24 2.10
CA VAL A 80 -15.03 2.36 2.39
C VAL A 80 -16.28 3.14 2.01
N ARG A 81 -17.10 2.57 1.14
CA ARG A 81 -18.43 3.12 0.89
C ARG A 81 -19.27 2.84 2.12
N ASP A 82 -19.57 3.89 2.87
CA ASP A 82 -20.71 3.86 3.77
C ASP A 82 -21.98 3.88 2.88
N GLU A 83 -22.93 2.98 3.15
CA GLU A 83 -24.23 2.94 2.45
C GLU A 83 -25.01 4.25 2.59
#